data_AF-A0A1G1XWA2-F1
#
_entry.id   AF-A0A1G1XWA2-F1
#
_cell.length_a   1.000
_cell.length_b   1.000
_cell.length_c   1.000
_cell.angle_alpha   90.00
_cell.angle_beta   90.00
_cell.angle_gamma   90.00
#
_symmetry.space_group_name_H-M   'P 1'
#
loop_
_entity.id
_entity.type
_entity.pdbx_description
1 polymer ?
#
loop_
_entity_poly.entity_id
_entity_poly.type
_entity_poly.pdbx_seq_one_letter_code
_entity_poly.pdbx_strand_id
1 'polypeptide(L)'
;MKNFFLTTFILFNLFLLPTLAVSKTTSDINKYKPQLAIKFGDTTINFDTVSCNPGETCSIGWIGQYIGAVYQYGVGLAAVLATIMIMVGGFLWLTSGGSPDRVGRAKEFIAGSLTGLLLALFSFMILYTVNPRLVALEGLSIRRPLEIEIEADDGEQIPSGIAARPYRTVAATTDFHIETIPGAPRLDGLDPNAVQSIENIFGELARRSQLPEGLQITSGYRPGSRTANGNLSQHNYNAVDFVYNGLNQANANQLMTNIRAINPNVSFVNNINHGTGPHIHMDFRNGY
;
A
#
# COMPACT_ATOMS: atom_id res chain seq x y z
N MET A 1 20.76 -1.09 -44.51
CA MET A 1 19.92 0.01 -43.96
C MET A 1 18.98 -0.44 -42.83
N LYS A 2 18.24 -1.56 -42.97
CA LYS A 2 17.30 -2.06 -41.94
C LYS A 2 17.95 -2.32 -40.56
N ASN A 3 19.18 -2.82 -40.55
CA ASN A 3 19.92 -3.10 -39.31
C ASN A 3 20.48 -1.84 -38.65
N PHE A 4 20.68 -0.75 -39.41
CA PHE A 4 21.16 0.52 -38.87
C PHE A 4 20.04 1.25 -38.12
N PHE A 5 18.84 1.30 -38.71
CA PHE A 5 17.69 1.93 -38.06
C PHE A 5 17.25 1.18 -36.79
N LEU A 6 17.28 -0.16 -36.81
CA LEU A 6 16.94 -1.00 -35.66
C LEU A 6 17.96 -0.81 -34.51
N THR A 7 19.24 -0.72 -34.81
CA THR A 7 20.29 -0.56 -33.78
C THR A 7 20.29 0.84 -33.17
N THR A 8 20.05 1.89 -33.96
CA THR A 8 19.90 3.25 -33.44
C THR A 8 18.63 3.40 -32.60
N PHE A 9 17.52 2.77 -33.01
CA PHE A 9 16.27 2.77 -32.25
C PHE A 9 16.40 2.02 -30.91
N ILE A 10 17.09 0.87 -30.90
CA ILE A 10 17.35 0.11 -29.66
C ILE A 10 18.27 0.89 -28.72
N LEU A 11 19.35 1.51 -29.22
CA LEU A 11 20.26 2.31 -28.39
C LEU A 11 19.61 3.58 -27.83
N PHE A 12 18.71 4.22 -28.58
CA PHE A 12 17.94 5.38 -28.11
C PHE A 12 16.92 4.99 -27.03
N ASN A 13 16.24 3.84 -27.17
CA ASN A 13 15.34 3.32 -26.13
C ASN A 13 16.11 2.81 -24.90
N LEU A 14 17.33 2.29 -25.07
CA LEU A 14 18.20 1.85 -23.97
C LEU A 14 18.76 3.03 -23.18
N PHE A 15 19.02 4.18 -23.83
CA PHE A 15 19.43 5.43 -23.18
C PHE A 15 18.26 6.15 -22.47
N LEU A 16 17.02 5.80 -22.81
CA LEU A 16 15.79 6.32 -22.19
C LEU A 16 15.23 5.43 -21.06
N LEU A 17 15.85 4.27 -20.76
CA LEU A 17 15.46 3.49 -19.59
C LEU A 17 15.86 4.27 -18.32
N PRO A 18 14.89 4.72 -17.50
CA PRO A 18 15.23 5.36 -16.25
C PRO A 18 15.92 4.33 -15.37
N THR A 19 17.05 4.73 -14.79
CA THR A 19 17.67 3.98 -13.70
C THR A 19 16.64 3.81 -12.59
N LEU A 20 16.15 2.58 -12.40
CA LEU A 20 15.33 2.22 -11.26
C LEU A 20 16.22 2.30 -10.01
N ALA A 21 16.28 3.49 -9.41
CA ALA A 21 16.79 3.64 -8.06
C ALA A 21 15.74 3.02 -7.12
N VAL A 22 15.98 1.79 -6.67
CA VAL A 22 15.25 1.20 -5.55
C VAL A 22 15.69 1.96 -4.29
N SER A 23 14.86 2.91 -3.86
CA SER A 23 15.06 3.62 -2.60
C SER A 23 14.70 2.71 -1.42
N LYS A 24 15.58 2.63 -0.43
CA LYS A 24 15.37 1.92 0.83
C LYS A 24 14.07 2.34 1.52
N THR A 25 13.35 1.34 2.01
CA THR A 25 12.14 1.41 2.83
C THR A 25 12.36 2.28 4.06
N THR A 26 11.70 3.44 4.06
CA THR A 26 11.28 4.16 5.28
C THR A 26 9.89 4.72 4.99
N SER A 27 8.98 4.55 5.96
CA SER A 27 7.54 4.76 5.89
C SER A 27 7.14 6.24 5.83
N ASP A 28 7.62 6.98 4.83
CA ASP A 28 7.22 8.36 4.56
C ASP A 28 6.42 8.40 3.25
N ILE A 29 5.09 8.47 3.33
CA ILE A 29 4.21 8.53 2.15
C ILE A 29 4.47 9.76 1.26
N ASN A 30 5.11 10.80 1.79
CA ASN A 30 5.56 11.98 1.05
C ASN A 30 6.88 11.77 0.28
N LYS A 31 7.61 10.68 0.57
CA LYS A 31 8.88 10.30 -0.09
C LYS A 31 8.67 9.73 -1.49
N TYR A 32 7.46 9.26 -1.80
CA TYR A 32 7.13 8.61 -3.07
C TYR A 32 6.65 9.55 -4.16
N LYS A 33 6.76 10.88 -3.97
CA LYS A 33 6.44 11.85 -5.03
C LYS A 33 7.31 11.55 -6.25
N PRO A 34 6.74 11.06 -7.37
CA PRO A 34 7.54 10.81 -8.56
C PRO A 34 7.99 12.16 -9.12
N GLN A 35 9.26 12.24 -9.53
CA GLN A 35 9.77 13.39 -10.27
C GLN A 35 10.00 12.97 -11.71
N LEU A 36 9.40 13.72 -12.64
CA LEU A 36 9.65 13.54 -14.07
C LEU A 36 11.06 14.04 -14.37
N ALA A 37 11.93 13.16 -14.87
CA ALA A 37 13.30 13.50 -15.24
C ALA A 37 13.38 14.36 -16.51
N ILE A 38 12.34 14.31 -17.36
CA ILE A 38 12.28 14.98 -18.65
C ILE A 38 11.19 16.05 -18.55
N LYS A 39 11.52 17.30 -18.92
CA LYS A 39 10.59 18.42 -19.05
C LYS A 39 10.44 18.78 -20.53
N PHE A 40 9.22 18.77 -21.06
CA PHE A 40 8.92 19.30 -22.40
C PHE A 40 8.16 20.63 -22.28
N GLY A 41 8.77 21.71 -22.76
CA GLY A 41 8.21 23.07 -22.67
C GLY A 41 8.10 23.57 -21.21
N ASP A 42 7.11 24.43 -20.95
CA ASP A 42 6.79 24.99 -19.62
C ASP A 42 5.84 24.10 -18.79
N THR A 43 5.77 22.80 -19.11
CA THR A 43 4.85 21.89 -18.43
C THR A 43 5.47 21.41 -17.12
N THR A 44 5.47 22.28 -16.11
CA THR A 44 5.83 21.88 -14.74
C THR A 44 4.63 21.17 -14.11
N ILE A 45 4.60 19.85 -14.21
CA ILE A 45 3.55 19.04 -13.58
C ILE A 45 3.85 19.00 -12.07
N ASN A 46 3.08 19.77 -11.31
CA ASN A 46 3.13 19.75 -9.85
C ASN A 46 2.37 18.52 -9.37
N PHE A 47 3.10 17.55 -8.82
CA PHE A 47 2.46 16.43 -8.14
C PHE A 47 2.04 16.85 -6.74
N ASP A 48 0.76 16.64 -6.43
CA ASP A 48 0.17 16.93 -5.14
C ASP A 48 0.75 15.99 -4.07
N THR A 49 1.03 16.55 -2.91
CA THR A 49 1.41 15.78 -1.72
C THR A 49 0.22 15.02 -1.18
N VAL A 50 0.45 13.87 -0.56
CA VAL A 50 -0.63 13.08 0.05
C VAL A 50 -1.18 13.89 1.23
N SER A 51 -2.45 14.26 1.14
CA SER A 51 -3.17 14.93 2.23
C SER A 51 -4.08 13.94 2.93
N CYS A 52 -3.90 13.81 4.24
CA CYS A 52 -4.70 12.94 5.09
C CYS A 52 -5.24 13.76 6.26
N ASN A 53 -6.53 14.06 6.24
CA ASN A 53 -7.22 14.63 7.38
C ASN A 53 -7.69 13.49 8.31
N PRO A 54 -7.41 13.56 9.62
CA PRO A 54 -7.97 12.61 10.60
C PRO A 54 -9.50 12.61 10.52
N GLY A 55 -10.11 11.42 10.38
CA GLY A 55 -11.57 11.26 10.26
C GLY A 55 -12.16 11.46 8.86
N GLU A 56 -11.36 11.82 7.86
CA GLU A 56 -11.79 11.97 6.47
C GLU A 56 -11.06 11.02 5.50
N THR A 57 -11.28 11.22 4.21
CA THR A 57 -10.60 10.50 3.13
C THR A 57 -9.18 11.03 2.92
N CYS A 58 -8.18 10.17 2.98
CA CYS A 58 -6.84 10.45 2.45
C CYS A 58 -6.90 10.57 0.94
N SER A 59 -6.47 11.69 0.39
CA SER A 59 -6.43 11.92 -1.06
C SER A 59 -5.01 11.77 -1.58
N ILE A 60 -4.84 10.84 -2.53
CA ILE A 60 -3.57 10.52 -3.19
C ILE A 60 -3.68 11.02 -4.64
N GLY A 61 -3.40 12.31 -4.85
CA GLY A 61 -3.53 12.97 -6.15
C GLY A 61 -2.43 12.62 -7.17
N TRP A 62 -1.22 12.32 -6.69
CA TRP A 62 -0.05 12.16 -7.55
C TRP A 62 -0.14 10.98 -8.53
N ILE A 63 -0.93 9.94 -8.23
CA ILE A 63 -1.06 8.77 -9.12
C ILE A 63 -1.81 9.13 -10.41
N GLY A 64 -2.91 9.88 -10.30
CA GLY A 64 -3.68 10.35 -11.45
C GLY A 64 -2.89 11.36 -12.27
N GLN A 65 -2.18 12.27 -11.58
CA GLN A 65 -1.28 13.23 -12.22
C GLN A 65 -0.12 12.55 -12.96
N TYR A 66 0.41 11.44 -12.44
CA TYR A 66 1.49 10.68 -13.08
C TYR A 66 1.04 10.01 -14.37
N ILE A 67 -0.11 9.34 -14.35
CA ILE A 67 -0.67 8.70 -15.55
C ILE A 67 -1.03 9.76 -16.60
N GLY A 68 -1.66 10.86 -16.18
CA GLY A 68 -1.96 12.00 -17.05
C GLY A 68 -0.70 12.59 -17.69
N ALA A 69 0.37 12.74 -16.90
CA ALA A 69 1.67 13.16 -17.40
C ALA A 69 2.19 12.22 -18.49
N VAL A 70 2.30 10.92 -18.20
CA VAL A 70 2.81 9.92 -19.17
C VAL A 70 2.03 9.96 -20.48
N TYR A 71 0.71 10.15 -20.42
CA TYR A 71 -0.11 10.27 -21.62
C TYR A 71 0.21 11.53 -22.43
N GLN A 72 0.32 12.70 -21.78
CA GLN A 72 0.73 13.95 -22.43
C GLN A 72 2.11 13.83 -23.08
N TYR A 73 3.06 13.21 -22.37
CA TYR A 73 4.40 12.90 -22.89
C TYR A 73 4.34 11.97 -24.11
N GLY A 74 3.51 10.92 -24.06
CA GLY A 74 3.35 9.96 -25.15
C GLY A 74 2.76 10.58 -26.41
N VAL A 75 1.70 11.39 -26.28
CA VAL A 75 1.08 12.08 -27.43
C VAL A 75 2.02 13.12 -28.03
N GLY A 76 2.73 13.88 -27.19
CA GLY A 76 3.74 14.84 -27.65
C GLY A 76 4.85 14.17 -28.46
N LEU A 77 5.38 13.04 -27.97
CA LEU A 77 6.38 12.24 -28.68
C LEU A 77 5.84 11.67 -30.00
N ALA A 78 4.60 11.15 -29.99
CA ALA A 78 3.96 10.62 -31.20
C ALA A 78 3.79 11.72 -32.27
N ALA A 79 3.44 12.94 -31.89
CA ALA A 79 3.31 14.07 -32.81
C ALA A 79 4.66 14.46 -33.47
N VAL A 80 5.74 14.48 -32.69
CA VAL A 80 7.10 14.74 -33.22
C VAL A 80 7.51 13.63 -34.19
N LEU A 81 7.33 12.36 -33.83
CA LEU A 81 7.66 11.23 -34.70
C LEU A 81 6.82 11.22 -35.98
N ALA A 82 5.52 11.50 -35.89
CA ALA A 82 4.64 11.62 -37.04
C ALA A 82 5.13 12.71 -37.99
N THR A 83 5.51 13.88 -37.45
CA THR A 83 6.05 15.00 -38.24
C THR A 83 7.31 14.60 -39.02
N ILE A 84 8.25 13.91 -38.37
CA ILE A 84 9.48 13.42 -39.01
C ILE A 84 9.16 12.44 -40.13
N MET A 85 8.25 11.50 -39.90
CA MET A 85 7.85 10.50 -40.91
C MET A 85 7.13 11.13 -42.11
N ILE A 86 6.31 12.17 -41.88
CA ILE A 86 5.68 12.95 -42.95
C ILE A 86 6.75 13.68 -43.77
N MET A 87 7.76 14.28 -43.12
CA MET A 87 8.86 14.95 -43.83
C MET A 87 9.66 13.95 -44.69
N VAL A 88 9.97 12.76 -44.17
CA VAL A 88 10.68 11.70 -44.91
C VAL A 88 9.83 11.21 -46.09
N GLY A 89 8.54 10.97 -45.88
CA GLY A 89 7.62 10.57 -46.95
C GLY A 89 7.46 11.65 -48.02
N GLY A 90 7.35 12.92 -47.61
CA GLY A 90 7.30 14.07 -48.51
C GLY A 90 8.57 14.22 -49.34
N PHE A 91 9.74 14.11 -48.71
CA PHE A 91 11.01 14.15 -49.42
C PHE A 91 11.16 12.99 -50.42
N LEU A 92 10.76 11.78 -50.02
CA LEU A 92 10.77 10.61 -50.91
C LEU A 92 9.82 10.81 -52.09
N TRP A 93 8.64 11.41 -51.87
CA TRP A 93 7.69 11.71 -52.94
C TRP A 93 8.26 12.70 -53.95
N LEU A 94 8.86 13.80 -53.49
CA LEU A 94 9.46 14.83 -54.34
C LEU A 94 10.65 14.29 -55.16
N THR A 95 11.45 13.40 -54.58
CA THR A 95 12.62 12.80 -55.23
C THR A 95 12.31 11.51 -56.01
N SER A 96 11.03 11.14 -56.13
CA SER A 96 10.60 9.89 -56.77
C SER A 96 10.80 9.85 -58.27
N GLY A 97 10.88 11.01 -58.96
CA GLY A 97 11.05 11.08 -60.41
C GLY A 97 9.98 10.33 -61.21
N GLY A 98 8.77 10.16 -60.64
CA GLY A 98 7.67 9.40 -61.27
C GLY A 98 7.75 7.87 -61.12
N SER A 99 8.74 7.32 -60.40
CA SER A 99 8.81 5.88 -60.15
C SER A 99 7.62 5.39 -59.30
N PRO A 100 6.78 4.45 -59.78
CA PRO A 100 5.60 3.98 -59.05
C PRO A 100 5.94 3.37 -57.68
N ASP A 101 7.06 2.66 -57.57
CA ASP A 101 7.50 2.02 -56.32
C ASP A 101 7.86 3.06 -55.24
N ARG A 102 8.60 4.10 -55.60
CA ARG A 102 8.99 5.16 -54.66
C ARG A 102 7.81 6.02 -54.24
N VAL A 103 6.90 6.32 -55.16
CA VAL A 103 5.65 7.02 -54.86
C VAL A 103 4.77 6.18 -53.94
N GLY A 104 4.69 4.86 -54.17
CA GLY A 104 3.99 3.92 -53.28
C GLY A 104 4.51 3.99 -51.85
N ARG A 105 5.83 3.83 -51.67
CA ARG A 105 6.46 3.90 -50.34
C ARG A 105 6.29 5.26 -49.67
N ALA A 106 6.41 6.35 -50.41
CA ALA A 106 6.19 7.70 -49.87
C ALA A 106 4.77 7.86 -49.30
N LYS A 107 3.76 7.36 -50.02
CA LYS A 107 2.37 7.33 -49.56
C LYS A 107 2.19 6.45 -48.33
N GLU A 108 2.86 5.31 -48.24
CA GLU A 108 2.82 4.45 -47.05
C GLU A 108 3.37 5.17 -45.81
N PHE A 109 4.49 5.89 -45.92
CA PHE A 109 5.03 6.67 -44.80
C PHE A 109 4.09 7.79 -44.35
N ILE A 110 3.49 8.52 -45.30
CA ILE A 110 2.54 9.60 -44.99
C ILE A 110 1.25 9.02 -44.40
N ALA A 111 0.67 7.99 -45.00
CA ALA A 111 -0.56 7.36 -44.54
C ALA A 111 -0.36 6.68 -43.17
N GLY A 112 0.77 6.00 -42.95
CA GLY A 112 1.09 5.34 -41.68
C GLY A 112 1.30 6.33 -40.54
N SER A 113 1.98 7.45 -40.79
CA SER A 113 2.16 8.50 -39.78
C SER A 113 0.86 9.23 -39.45
N LEU A 114 0.03 9.53 -40.46
CA LEU A 114 -1.29 10.12 -40.25
C LEU A 114 -2.24 9.19 -39.51
N THR A 115 -2.29 7.91 -39.87
CA THR A 115 -3.15 6.93 -39.19
C THR A 115 -2.70 6.68 -37.75
N GLY A 116 -1.39 6.63 -37.48
CA GLY A 116 -0.87 6.56 -36.11
C GLY A 116 -1.23 7.76 -35.26
N LEU A 117 -1.11 8.97 -35.82
CA LEU A 117 -1.50 10.20 -35.12
C LEU A 117 -3.02 10.28 -34.89
N LEU A 118 -3.80 9.91 -35.91
CA LEU A 118 -5.26 9.81 -35.82
C LEU A 118 -5.68 8.83 -34.73
N LEU A 119 -5.05 7.66 -34.67
CA LEU A 119 -5.36 6.64 -33.66
C LEU A 119 -5.10 7.14 -32.24
N ALA A 120 -3.99 7.86 -32.02
CA ALA A 120 -3.68 8.47 -30.73
C ALA A 120 -4.74 9.53 -30.33
N LEU A 121 -5.15 10.39 -31.28
CA LEU A 121 -6.19 11.40 -31.05
C LEU A 121 -7.57 10.78 -30.83
N PHE A 122 -7.93 9.75 -31.60
CA PHE A 122 -9.20 9.04 -31.46
C PHE A 122 -9.27 8.26 -30.14
N SER A 123 -8.14 7.72 -29.66
CA SER A 123 -8.07 7.10 -28.34
C SER A 123 -8.51 8.10 -27.26
N PHE A 124 -7.97 9.33 -27.26
CA PHE A 124 -8.41 10.37 -26.34
C PHE A 124 -9.91 10.68 -26.50
N MET A 125 -10.36 10.87 -27.74
CA MET A 125 -11.74 11.25 -28.04
C MET A 125 -12.75 10.21 -27.52
N ILE A 126 -12.45 8.92 -27.71
CA ILE A 126 -13.30 7.81 -27.23
C ILE A 126 -13.33 7.80 -25.71
N LEU A 127 -12.17 7.86 -25.05
CA LEU A 127 -12.08 7.83 -23.59
C LEU A 127 -12.85 9.01 -22.98
N TYR A 128 -12.68 10.21 -23.53
CA TYR A 128 -13.36 11.42 -23.07
C TYR A 128 -14.88 11.36 -23.29
N THR A 129 -15.32 10.79 -24.42
CA THR A 129 -16.75 10.67 -24.75
C THR A 129 -17.47 9.66 -23.87
N VAL A 130 -16.81 8.53 -23.56
CA VAL A 130 -17.41 7.48 -22.70
C VAL A 130 -17.46 7.93 -21.25
N ASN A 131 -16.35 8.44 -20.71
CA ASN A 131 -16.32 8.99 -19.37
C ASN A 131 -15.14 9.97 -19.21
N PRO A 132 -15.41 11.27 -19.04
CA PRO A 132 -14.35 12.26 -18.89
C PRO A 132 -13.46 12.01 -17.65
N ARG A 133 -13.94 11.26 -16.64
CA ARG A 133 -13.17 10.88 -15.44
C ARG A 133 -12.09 9.82 -15.71
N LEU A 134 -12.12 9.15 -16.86
CA LEU A 134 -11.03 8.24 -17.28
C LEU A 134 -9.82 9.01 -17.82
N VAL A 135 -10.04 10.26 -18.22
CA VAL A 135 -9.01 11.17 -18.71
C VAL A 135 -8.63 12.17 -17.63
N ALA A 136 -9.61 12.68 -16.88
CA ALA A 136 -9.42 13.43 -15.64
C ALA A 136 -9.27 12.44 -14.48
N LEU A 137 -8.12 11.78 -14.42
CA LEU A 137 -7.80 10.80 -13.39
C LEU A 137 -7.84 11.46 -12.00
N GLU A 138 -8.95 11.26 -11.30
CA GLU A 138 -9.12 11.72 -9.91
C GLU A 138 -8.16 10.96 -8.99
N GLY A 139 -7.64 11.67 -7.98
CA GLY A 139 -6.75 11.07 -6.98
C GLY A 139 -7.44 9.93 -6.23
N LEU A 140 -6.68 8.89 -5.89
CA LEU A 140 -7.21 7.77 -5.12
C LEU A 140 -7.57 8.27 -3.72
N SER A 141 -8.85 8.17 -3.35
CA SER A 141 -9.35 8.60 -2.05
C SER A 141 -9.62 7.39 -1.16
N ILE A 142 -8.81 7.21 -0.11
CA ILE A 142 -8.94 6.10 0.84
C ILE A 142 -9.50 6.66 2.15
N ARG A 143 -10.67 6.19 2.58
CA ARG A 143 -11.22 6.54 3.88
C ARG A 143 -10.34 5.91 4.97
N ARG A 144 -9.67 6.73 5.78
CA ARG A 144 -9.02 6.22 6.99
C ARG A 144 -10.07 6.03 8.07
N PRO A 145 -10.02 4.92 8.84
CA PRO A 145 -10.80 4.84 10.06
C PRO A 145 -10.38 6.00 10.98
N LEU A 146 -11.38 6.62 11.63
CA LEU A 146 -11.19 7.70 12.59
C LEU A 146 -10.20 7.23 13.67
N GLU A 147 -9.07 7.93 13.82
CA GLU A 147 -8.28 7.86 15.03
C GLU A 147 -9.17 8.47 16.12
N ILE A 148 -9.77 7.63 16.96
CA ILE A 148 -10.50 8.12 18.12
C ILE A 148 -9.42 8.57 19.10
N GLU A 149 -9.14 9.88 19.13
CA GLU A 149 -8.54 10.47 20.32
C GLU A 149 -9.59 10.33 21.40
N ILE A 150 -9.43 9.30 22.24
CA ILE A 150 -10.22 9.14 23.44
C ILE A 150 -9.81 10.34 24.31
N GLU A 151 -10.55 11.45 24.25
CA GLU A 151 -10.67 12.31 25.42
C GLU A 151 -11.14 11.38 26.53
N ALA A 152 -10.26 11.13 27.49
CA ALA A 152 -10.59 10.35 28.66
C ALA A 152 -11.73 11.08 29.36
N ASP A 153 -12.95 10.58 29.16
CA ASP A 153 -14.10 10.90 29.99
C ASP A 153 -13.68 10.58 31.42
N ASP A 154 -13.51 11.65 32.20
CA ASP A 154 -13.12 11.67 33.60
C ASP A 154 -14.25 11.16 34.52
N GLY A 155 -15.26 10.51 33.96
CA GLY A 155 -16.50 10.10 34.62
C GLY A 155 -16.63 8.63 35.03
N GLU A 156 -15.94 7.67 34.40
CA GLU A 156 -16.10 6.25 34.78
C GLU A 156 -14.99 5.83 35.75
N GLN A 157 -15.31 5.73 37.04
CA GLN A 157 -14.39 5.21 38.05
C GLN A 157 -13.96 3.76 37.72
N ILE A 158 -12.79 3.63 37.11
CA ILE A 158 -12.03 2.38 37.09
C ILE A 158 -11.77 2.00 38.56
N PRO A 159 -12.24 0.84 39.06
CA PRO A 159 -12.03 0.46 40.45
C PRO A 159 -10.54 0.48 40.79
N SER A 160 -10.21 1.23 41.83
CA SER A 160 -8.88 1.55 42.32
C SER A 160 -8.10 0.28 42.70
N GLY A 161 -7.40 -0.29 41.73
CA GLY A 161 -6.60 -1.50 41.96
C GLY A 161 -5.73 -1.96 40.79
N ILE A 162 -5.96 -1.45 39.58
CA ILE A 162 -5.14 -1.75 38.41
C ILE A 162 -4.56 -0.42 37.94
N ALA A 163 -3.28 -0.17 38.24
CA ALA A 163 -2.55 0.93 37.62
C ALA A 163 -2.75 0.84 36.11
N ALA A 164 -3.29 1.91 35.50
CA ALA A 164 -3.56 1.99 34.07
C ALA A 164 -2.26 1.65 33.31
N ARG A 165 -2.14 0.39 32.89
CA ARG A 165 -1.13 0.00 31.94
C ARG A 165 -1.65 0.48 30.60
N PRO A 166 -0.93 1.35 29.89
CA PRO A 166 -1.29 1.68 28.51
C PRO A 166 -1.43 0.37 27.73
N TYR A 167 -2.61 0.15 27.19
CA TYR A 167 -2.92 -0.96 26.30
C TYR A 167 -2.90 -0.45 24.86
N ARG A 168 -2.72 -1.36 23.90
CA ARG A 168 -2.81 -1.01 22.47
C ARG A 168 -4.11 -1.58 21.91
N THR A 169 -5.03 -0.72 21.47
CA THR A 169 -6.18 -1.14 20.67
C THR A 169 -5.73 -1.52 19.26
N VAL A 170 -6.26 -2.62 18.78
CA VAL A 170 -6.07 -3.18 17.46
C VAL A 170 -7.33 -2.89 16.66
N ALA A 171 -7.20 -2.10 15.59
CA ALA A 171 -8.26 -1.89 14.63
C ALA A 171 -8.43 -3.13 13.73
N ALA A 172 -9.66 -3.43 13.33
CA ALA A 172 -9.96 -4.49 12.37
C ALA A 172 -9.58 -4.05 10.95
N THR A 173 -8.29 -4.13 10.63
CA THR A 173 -7.72 -3.77 9.32
C THR A 173 -7.18 -5.01 8.62
N THR A 174 -7.29 -5.06 7.28
CA THR A 174 -6.79 -6.17 6.46
C THR A 174 -5.27 -6.30 6.46
N ASP A 175 -4.59 -5.24 6.90
CA ASP A 175 -3.15 -5.16 7.13
C ASP A 175 -2.95 -4.90 8.63
N PHE A 176 -2.79 -5.99 9.40
CA PHE A 176 -2.53 -5.92 10.84
C PHE A 176 -1.02 -5.91 11.05
N HIS A 177 -0.51 -4.82 11.61
CA HIS A 177 0.89 -4.69 11.99
C HIS A 177 1.00 -4.13 13.41
N ILE A 178 1.91 -4.66 14.21
CA ILE A 178 2.07 -4.23 15.60
C ILE A 178 3.17 -3.19 15.71
N GLU A 179 2.78 -1.92 15.76
CA GLU A 179 3.75 -0.85 15.98
C GLU A 179 4.16 -0.76 17.48
N THR A 180 5.41 -0.40 17.74
CA THR A 180 5.86 -0.13 19.11
C THR A 180 5.64 1.35 19.42
N ILE A 181 4.72 1.69 20.32
CA ILE A 181 4.47 3.07 20.78
C ILE A 181 4.98 3.22 22.22
N PRO A 182 5.60 4.34 22.59
CA PRO A 182 5.99 4.64 23.96
C PRO A 182 4.82 4.46 24.95
N GLY A 183 5.05 3.71 26.02
CA GLY A 183 4.02 3.38 27.01
C GLY A 183 3.42 2.01 26.79
N ALA A 184 3.02 1.64 25.57
CA ALA A 184 2.31 0.39 25.25
C ALA A 184 2.99 -0.90 25.78
N PRO A 185 2.28 -2.04 25.85
CA PRO A 185 2.89 -3.29 26.30
C PRO A 185 4.12 -3.60 25.44
N ARG A 186 5.23 -3.90 26.10
CA ARG A 186 6.51 -4.17 25.44
C ARG A 186 6.38 -5.42 24.58
N LEU A 187 6.65 -5.33 23.29
CA LEU A 187 6.70 -6.49 22.38
C LEU A 187 8.09 -6.68 21.77
N ASP A 188 8.95 -5.66 21.89
CA ASP A 188 10.35 -5.58 21.47
C ASP A 188 11.25 -6.66 22.07
N GLY A 189 10.87 -7.25 23.21
CA GLY A 189 11.63 -8.33 23.84
C GLY A 189 11.05 -9.73 23.68
N LEU A 190 9.90 -9.89 23.00
CA LEU A 190 9.38 -11.22 22.69
C LEU A 190 10.25 -11.91 21.63
N ASP A 191 10.17 -13.24 21.55
CA ASP A 191 10.76 -13.99 20.44
C ASP A 191 10.22 -13.43 19.12
N PRO A 192 11.08 -13.08 18.15
CA PRO A 192 10.64 -12.54 16.87
C PRO A 192 9.63 -13.42 16.15
N ASN A 193 9.73 -14.74 16.30
CA ASN A 193 8.78 -15.66 15.70
C ASN A 193 7.41 -15.60 16.41
N ALA A 194 7.38 -15.33 17.71
CA ALA A 194 6.13 -15.12 18.43
C ALA A 194 5.45 -13.84 17.93
N VAL A 195 6.20 -12.75 17.76
CA VAL A 195 5.70 -11.50 17.18
C VAL A 195 5.12 -11.75 15.78
N GLN A 196 5.84 -12.49 14.93
CA GLN A 196 5.35 -12.85 13.60
C GLN A 196 4.08 -13.71 13.64
N SER A 197 4.00 -14.69 14.54
CA SER A 197 2.80 -15.53 14.69
C SER A 197 1.61 -14.71 15.17
N ILE A 198 1.81 -13.74 16.07
CA ILE A 198 0.76 -12.80 16.51
C ILE A 198 0.25 -11.99 15.31
N GLU A 199 1.16 -11.44 14.50
CA GLU A 199 0.81 -10.68 13.30
C GLU A 199 0.04 -11.50 12.27
N ASN A 200 0.50 -12.72 12.01
CA ASN A 200 -0.16 -13.62 11.08
C ASN A 200 -1.56 -14.01 11.55
N ILE A 201 -1.72 -14.34 12.84
CA ILE A 201 -3.01 -14.74 13.40
C ILE A 201 -4.03 -13.61 13.34
N PHE A 202 -3.69 -12.43 13.86
CA PHE A 202 -4.65 -11.33 13.92
C PHE A 202 -4.88 -10.72 12.54
N GLY A 203 -3.87 -10.72 11.66
CA GLY A 203 -4.04 -10.34 10.25
C GLY A 203 -5.00 -11.27 9.50
N GLU A 204 -4.87 -12.59 9.67
CA GLU A 204 -5.79 -13.56 9.07
C GLU A 204 -7.21 -13.46 9.65
N LEU A 205 -7.35 -13.25 10.96
CA LEU A 205 -8.66 -12.99 11.57
C LEU A 205 -9.32 -11.73 11.01
N ALA A 206 -8.54 -10.66 10.79
CA ALA A 206 -9.06 -9.43 10.21
C ALA A 206 -9.51 -9.64 8.76
N ARG A 207 -8.74 -10.36 7.94
CA ARG A 207 -9.11 -10.74 6.57
C ARG A 207 -10.38 -11.59 6.52
N ARG A 208 -10.61 -12.43 7.52
CA ARG A 208 -11.81 -13.27 7.65
C ARG A 208 -13.01 -12.55 8.26
N SER A 209 -12.89 -11.26 8.60
CA SER A 209 -13.91 -10.53 9.39
C SER A 209 -14.27 -11.23 10.71
N GLN A 210 -13.29 -11.93 11.31
CA GLN A 210 -13.41 -12.69 12.56
C GLN A 210 -12.63 -12.04 13.71
N LEU A 211 -12.01 -10.87 13.47
CA LEU A 211 -11.33 -10.11 14.50
C LEU A 211 -12.37 -9.40 15.40
N PRO A 212 -12.33 -9.59 16.72
CA PRO A 212 -13.26 -8.92 17.62
C PRO A 212 -13.00 -7.41 17.69
N GLU A 213 -14.07 -6.63 17.81
CA GLU A 213 -13.97 -5.18 17.99
C GLU A 213 -13.32 -4.81 19.33
N GLY A 214 -12.51 -3.75 19.32
CA GLY A 214 -11.84 -3.27 20.53
C GLY A 214 -10.81 -4.25 21.09
N LEU A 215 -10.25 -5.14 20.27
CA LEU A 215 -9.14 -6.00 20.70
C LEU A 215 -7.98 -5.14 21.22
N GLN A 216 -7.48 -5.44 22.40
CA GLN A 216 -6.45 -4.69 23.08
C GLN A 216 -5.41 -5.64 23.65
N ILE A 217 -4.14 -5.43 23.31
CA ILE A 217 -3.03 -6.12 23.98
C ILE A 217 -2.83 -5.42 25.33
N THR A 218 -2.94 -6.17 26.41
CA THR A 218 -2.82 -5.68 27.80
C THR A 218 -1.47 -6.02 28.42
N SER A 219 -0.76 -7.00 27.85
CA SER A 219 0.58 -7.38 28.26
C SER A 219 1.37 -8.03 27.14
N GLY A 220 2.68 -7.76 27.12
CA GLY A 220 3.67 -8.46 26.28
C GLY A 220 4.87 -8.93 27.11
N TYR A 221 6.06 -8.65 26.60
CA TYR A 221 7.36 -8.93 27.21
C TYR A 221 7.51 -8.35 28.63
N ARG A 222 7.83 -9.22 29.59
CA ARG A 222 8.12 -8.87 30.98
C ARG A 222 9.45 -9.49 31.42
N PRO A 223 10.58 -8.77 31.30
CA PRO A 223 11.90 -9.32 31.61
C PRO A 223 12.03 -9.68 33.10
N GLY A 224 12.55 -10.87 33.38
CA GLY A 224 12.77 -11.36 34.74
C GLY A 224 11.51 -11.74 35.51
N SER A 225 10.34 -11.73 34.86
CA SER A 225 9.07 -12.06 35.51
C SER A 225 9.02 -13.52 35.95
N ARG A 226 8.53 -13.79 37.15
CA ARG A 226 8.39 -15.15 37.69
C ARG A 226 6.94 -15.43 38.10
N THR A 227 6.52 -16.67 37.95
CA THR A 227 5.23 -17.15 38.45
C THR A 227 5.26 -17.25 39.98
N ALA A 228 4.09 -17.40 40.61
CA ALA A 228 3.98 -17.57 42.07
C ALA A 228 4.82 -18.74 42.61
N ASN A 229 5.12 -19.73 41.77
CA ASN A 229 5.91 -20.92 42.12
C ASN A 229 7.43 -20.71 41.88
N GLY A 230 7.86 -19.48 41.58
CA GLY A 230 9.27 -19.13 41.38
C GLY A 230 9.83 -19.45 39.98
N ASN A 231 9.06 -20.07 39.09
CA ASN A 231 9.47 -20.38 37.72
C ASN A 231 9.42 -19.14 36.82
N LEU A 232 10.22 -19.11 35.74
CA LEU A 232 10.16 -18.02 34.77
C LEU A 232 8.77 -17.95 34.11
N SER A 233 8.23 -16.73 34.04
CA SER A 233 6.97 -16.44 33.37
C SER A 233 7.10 -16.61 31.85
N GLN A 234 6.01 -17.01 31.22
CA GLN A 234 5.90 -17.17 29.76
C GLN A 234 6.04 -15.82 29.04
N HIS A 235 5.63 -14.74 29.70
CA HIS A 235 5.83 -13.37 29.24
C HIS A 235 7.29 -12.95 29.14
N ASN A 236 8.25 -13.74 29.64
CA ASN A 236 9.65 -13.42 29.38
C ASN A 236 10.03 -13.60 27.91
N TYR A 237 9.31 -14.39 27.12
CA TYR A 237 9.75 -14.66 25.75
C TYR A 237 8.58 -14.82 24.77
N ASN A 238 7.50 -15.53 25.17
CA ASN A 238 6.61 -16.15 24.18
C ASN A 238 5.12 -15.98 24.51
N ALA A 239 4.73 -14.99 25.32
CA ALA A 239 3.33 -14.85 25.71
C ALA A 239 2.82 -13.41 25.77
N VAL A 240 1.55 -13.25 25.41
CA VAL A 240 0.82 -11.98 25.44
C VAL A 240 -0.54 -12.17 26.12
N ASP A 241 -1.01 -11.10 26.76
CA ASP A 241 -2.38 -11.02 27.27
C ASP A 241 -3.16 -10.03 26.41
N PHE A 242 -4.41 -10.34 26.12
CA PHE A 242 -5.31 -9.43 25.43
C PHE A 242 -6.75 -9.49 25.96
N VAL A 243 -7.49 -8.42 25.69
CA VAL A 243 -8.91 -8.24 26.00
C VAL A 243 -9.62 -7.69 24.77
N TYR A 244 -10.95 -7.76 24.69
CA TYR A 244 -11.73 -7.11 23.63
C TYR A 244 -13.15 -6.78 24.11
N ASN A 245 -13.89 -5.98 23.35
CA ASN A 245 -15.23 -5.53 23.73
C ASN A 245 -16.20 -6.72 23.84
N GLY A 246 -16.91 -6.81 24.97
CA GLY A 246 -17.85 -7.91 25.20
C GLY A 246 -17.20 -9.28 25.42
N LEU A 247 -15.94 -9.31 25.87
CA LEU A 247 -15.26 -10.55 26.27
C LEU A 247 -16.07 -11.29 27.35
N ASN A 248 -16.50 -12.50 27.00
CA ASN A 248 -17.18 -13.45 27.89
C ASN A 248 -16.74 -14.88 27.54
N GLN A 249 -17.07 -15.85 28.39
CA GLN A 249 -16.60 -17.23 28.25
C GLN A 249 -16.93 -17.86 26.89
N ALA A 250 -18.14 -17.62 26.37
CA ALA A 250 -18.60 -18.20 25.11
C ALA A 250 -17.84 -17.60 23.91
N ASN A 251 -17.75 -16.27 23.85
CA ASN A 251 -17.09 -15.55 22.77
C ASN A 251 -15.57 -15.81 22.78
N ALA A 252 -14.97 -15.96 23.96
CA ALA A 252 -13.56 -16.30 24.08
C ALA A 252 -13.25 -17.69 23.54
N ASN A 253 -14.10 -18.68 23.86
CA ASN A 253 -13.96 -20.04 23.33
C ASN A 253 -14.08 -20.07 21.80
N GLN A 254 -15.00 -19.28 21.24
CA GLN A 254 -15.15 -19.14 19.79
C GLN A 254 -13.89 -18.50 19.16
N LEU A 255 -13.38 -17.42 19.74
CA LEU A 255 -12.17 -16.76 19.25
C LEU A 255 -10.95 -17.70 19.31
N MET A 256 -10.76 -18.43 20.42
CA MET A 256 -9.69 -19.42 20.54
C MET A 256 -9.81 -20.52 19.49
N THR A 257 -11.03 -20.94 19.15
CA THR A 257 -11.27 -21.91 18.07
C THR A 257 -10.84 -21.33 16.71
N ASN A 258 -11.22 -20.09 16.42
CA ASN A 258 -10.84 -19.41 15.17
C ASN A 258 -9.31 -19.26 15.07
N ILE A 259 -8.64 -18.91 16.18
CA ILE A 259 -7.19 -18.79 16.19
C ILE A 259 -6.52 -20.14 15.99
N ARG A 260 -6.99 -21.21 16.65
CA ARG A 260 -6.45 -22.57 16.45
C ARG A 260 -6.62 -23.08 15.03
N ALA A 261 -7.66 -22.62 14.31
CA ALA A 261 -7.84 -22.93 12.90
C ALA A 261 -6.80 -22.23 12.00
N ILE A 262 -6.15 -21.16 12.48
CA ILE A 262 -5.06 -20.46 11.79
C ILE A 262 -3.71 -21.02 12.23
N ASN A 263 -3.51 -21.15 13.54
CA ASN A 263 -2.30 -21.72 14.14
C ASN A 263 -2.66 -22.71 15.26
N PRO A 264 -2.56 -24.03 15.01
CA PRO A 264 -2.95 -25.05 15.97
C PRO A 264 -1.97 -25.19 17.15
N ASN A 265 -0.75 -24.65 17.04
CA ASN A 265 0.30 -24.80 18.03
C ASN A 265 0.21 -23.76 19.17
N VAL A 266 -0.66 -22.76 19.01
CA VAL A 266 -0.87 -21.72 20.03
C VAL A 266 -1.63 -22.30 21.22
N SER A 267 -1.03 -22.10 22.40
CA SER A 267 -1.62 -22.48 23.67
C SER A 267 -2.37 -21.29 24.27
N PHE A 268 -3.49 -21.57 24.93
CA PHE A 268 -4.36 -20.55 25.50
C PHE A 268 -4.65 -20.84 26.96
N VAL A 269 -4.67 -19.79 27.78
CA VAL A 269 -5.28 -19.83 29.11
C VAL A 269 -6.37 -18.78 29.16
N ASN A 270 -7.60 -19.24 29.35
CA ASN A 270 -8.75 -18.36 29.46
C ASN A 270 -8.93 -17.94 30.93
N ASN A 271 -8.66 -16.66 31.22
CA ASN A 271 -8.70 -16.09 32.56
C ASN A 271 -9.88 -15.11 32.73
N ILE A 272 -11.06 -15.44 32.20
CA ILE A 272 -12.24 -14.56 32.28
C ILE A 272 -12.78 -14.40 33.72
N ASN A 273 -12.67 -15.44 34.55
CA ASN A 273 -13.15 -15.41 35.94
C ASN A 273 -12.02 -15.23 36.97
N HIS A 274 -10.83 -14.80 36.54
CA HIS A 274 -9.67 -14.67 37.43
C HIS A 274 -9.68 -13.30 38.12
N GLY A 275 -9.29 -13.23 39.40
CA GLY A 275 -9.37 -12.02 40.23
C GLY A 275 -8.51 -10.81 39.77
N THR A 276 -7.83 -10.93 38.64
CA THR A 276 -7.03 -9.86 37.99
C THR A 276 -7.74 -9.20 36.81
N GLY A 277 -9.02 -9.54 36.57
CA GLY A 277 -9.83 -9.02 35.47
C GLY A 277 -9.80 -9.94 34.24
N PRO A 278 -10.85 -9.90 33.39
CA PRO A 278 -11.00 -10.83 32.28
C PRO A 278 -9.97 -10.55 31.18
N HIS A 279 -9.16 -11.55 30.86
CA HIS A 279 -8.20 -11.52 29.76
C HIS A 279 -7.99 -12.92 29.18
N ILE A 280 -7.52 -12.97 27.95
CA ILE A 280 -7.05 -14.20 27.30
C ILE A 280 -5.53 -14.15 27.26
N HIS A 281 -4.91 -15.17 27.83
CA HIS A 281 -3.48 -15.39 27.76
C HIS A 281 -3.15 -16.31 26.58
N MET A 282 -2.19 -15.91 25.76
CA MET A 282 -1.76 -16.64 24.59
C MET A 282 -0.26 -16.93 24.68
N ASP A 283 0.12 -18.20 24.51
CA ASP A 283 1.49 -18.70 24.62
C ASP A 283 1.90 -19.43 23.33
N PHE A 284 3.09 -19.08 22.84
CA PHE A 284 3.69 -19.55 21.58
C PHE A 284 4.79 -20.60 21.78
N ARG A 285 5.04 -21.08 23.01
CA ARG A 285 6.13 -22.05 23.29
C ARG A 285 6.03 -23.39 22.58
N ASN A 286 4.85 -23.81 22.14
CA ASN A 286 4.63 -25.13 21.54
C ASN A 286 4.69 -25.15 20.00
N GLY A 287 5.07 -24.03 19.37
CA GLY A 287 5.31 -23.96 17.93
C GLY A 287 4.77 -22.68 17.31
N TYR A 288 5.57 -22.13 16.40
CA TYR A 288 5.21 -21.02 15.53
C TYR A 288 4.34 -21.48 14.36
#